data_AF-A0A377LMV6-F1
#
_entry.id   AF-A0A377LMV6-F1
#
_cell.length_a   1.000
_cell.length_b   1.000
_cell.length_c   1.000
_cell.angle_alpha   90.00
_cell.angle_beta   90.00
_cell.angle_gamma   90.00
#
_symmetry.space_group_name_H-M   'P 1'
#
loop_
_entity.id
_entity.type
_entity.pdbx_description
1 polymer ?
#
loop_
_entity_poly.entity_id
_entity_poly.type
_entity_poly.pdbx_seq_one_letter_code
_entity_poly.pdbx_strand_id
1 'polypeptide(L)' 'MDSTGKTIDTIWFRKLESTCGAVVHSGDNLTGEGDGDDEVIKVNLSRLPANVEYLAFTVNSFRGQSVQ' A
#
# COMPACT_ATOMS: atom_id res chain seq x y z
N MET A 1 6.95 9.30 -1.35
CA MET A 1 7.11 10.60 -2.05
C MET A 1 8.46 11.18 -1.67
N ASP A 2 9.02 12.02 -2.52
CA ASP A 2 10.25 12.77 -2.19
C ASP A 2 9.95 13.99 -1.31
N SER A 3 11.00 14.72 -0.94
CA SER A 3 10.95 15.94 -0.10
C SER A 3 10.02 17.04 -0.63
N THR A 4 9.75 17.05 -1.94
CA THR A 4 8.89 18.04 -2.62
C THR A 4 7.43 17.60 -2.70
N GLY A 5 7.11 16.41 -2.18
CA GLY A 5 5.78 15.81 -2.28
C GLY A 5 5.54 15.11 -3.62
N LYS A 6 6.55 14.94 -4.47
CA LYS A 6 6.39 14.21 -5.74
C LYS A 6 6.31 12.71 -5.48
N THR A 7 5.34 12.06 -6.12
CA THR A 7 5.17 10.60 -6.05
C THR A 7 6.36 9.88 -6.70
N ILE A 8 6.99 8.97 -5.94
CA ILE A 8 8.08 8.11 -6.41
C ILE A 8 7.52 6.78 -6.89
N ASP A 9 6.63 6.18 -6.10
CA ASP A 9 5.99 4.91 -6.40
C ASP A 9 4.60 4.84 -5.77
N THR A 10 3.70 4.08 -6.38
CA THR A 10 2.32 3.83 -5.93
C THR A 10 2.05 2.34 -5.94
N ILE A 11 1.73 1.78 -4.77
CA ILE A 11 1.49 0.35 -4.54
C ILE A 11 0.01 0.18 -4.24
N TRP A 12 -0.64 -0.75 -4.93
CA TRP A 12 -2.08 -0.99 -4.88
C TRP A 12 -2.43 -2.35 -5.49
N PHE A 13 -3.70 -2.74 -5.52
CA PHE A 13 -4.11 -4.09 -5.95
C PHE A 13 -3.65 -4.51 -7.37
N ARG A 14 -3.28 -3.57 -8.25
CA ARG A 14 -2.70 -3.87 -9.58
C ARG A 14 -1.17 -3.84 -9.64
N LYS A 15 -0.51 -3.34 -8.59
CA LYS A 15 0.93 -3.31 -8.41
C LYS A 15 1.25 -3.65 -6.96
N LEU A 16 1.42 -4.95 -6.71
CA LEU A 16 1.54 -5.50 -5.36
C LEU A 16 2.90 -5.26 -4.71
N GLU A 17 3.93 -4.86 -5.45
CA GLU A 17 5.27 -4.64 -4.91
C GLU A 17 5.86 -3.34 -5.46
N SER A 18 6.57 -2.60 -4.60
CA SER A 18 7.32 -1.43 -5.02
C SER A 18 8.51 -1.80 -5.90
N THR A 19 8.96 -0.88 -6.75
CA THR A 19 10.10 -1.15 -7.65
C THR A 19 11.38 -1.48 -6.87
N CYS A 20 11.52 -1.00 -5.63
CA CYS A 20 12.65 -1.32 -4.74
C CYS A 20 12.42 -2.54 -3.83
N GLY A 21 11.24 -3.16 -3.88
CA GLY A 21 10.82 -4.28 -3.04
C GLY A 21 10.75 -3.96 -1.54
N ALA A 22 10.66 -2.68 -1.19
CA ALA A 22 10.52 -2.20 0.18
C ALA A 22 9.07 -2.22 0.67
N VAL A 23 8.09 -2.21 -0.23
CA VAL A 23 6.66 -2.23 0.10
C VAL A 23 6.00 -3.37 -0.67
N VAL A 24 5.27 -4.23 0.03
CA VAL A 24 4.53 -5.37 -0.53
C VAL A 24 3.10 -5.36 -0.02
N HIS A 25 2.13 -5.31 -0.93
CA HIS A 25 0.70 -5.47 -0.69
C HIS A 25 0.32 -6.94 -0.85
N SER A 26 -0.47 -7.50 0.07
CA SER A 26 -0.90 -8.91 0.03
C SER A 26 -1.80 -9.24 -1.16
N GLY A 27 -2.56 -8.24 -1.62
CA GLY A 27 -3.61 -8.38 -2.63
C GLY A 27 -4.88 -7.71 -2.12
N ASP A 28 -5.87 -7.55 -3.00
CA ASP A 28 -7.20 -7.06 -2.62
C ASP A 28 -8.09 -8.25 -2.27
N ASN A 29 -8.67 -8.26 -1.07
CA ASN A 29 -9.67 -9.25 -0.68
C ASN A 29 -11.07 -8.70 -0.93
N LEU A 30 -11.62 -9.02 -2.10
CA LEU A 30 -12.92 -8.54 -2.56
C LEU A 30 -14.14 -9.06 -1.79
N THR A 31 -13.93 -10.04 -0.89
CA THR A 31 -15.00 -10.76 -0.19
C THR A 31 -15.09 -10.43 1.28
N GLY A 32 -13.98 -10.00 1.90
CA GLY A 32 -13.88 -9.88 3.35
C GLY A 32 -14.05 -11.22 4.10
N GLU A 33 -13.97 -12.35 3.38
CA GLU A 33 -14.03 -13.68 3.97
C GLU A 33 -12.63 -14.13 4.43
N GLY A 34 -12.55 -14.58 5.68
CA GLY A 34 -11.32 -15.11 6.29
C GLY A 34 -11.22 -14.74 7.77
N ASP A 35 -10.43 -15.51 8.52
CA ASP A 35 -9.98 -15.08 9.85
C ASP A 35 -8.67 -14.28 9.69
N GLY A 36 -8.58 -13.10 10.32
CA GLY A 36 -7.40 -12.22 10.27
C GLY A 36 -7.62 -10.93 9.48
N ASP A 37 -6.53 -10.23 9.14
CA ASP A 37 -6.60 -9.00 8.33
C ASP A 37 -6.82 -9.35 6.85
N ASP A 38 -7.88 -8.81 6.25
CA ASP A 38 -8.26 -9.02 4.84
C ASP A 38 -7.18 -8.55 3.86
N GLU A 39 -6.48 -7.46 4.19
CA GLU A 39 -5.42 -6.86 3.38
C GLU A 39 -4.26 -6.41 4.26
N VAL A 40 -3.03 -6.70 3.83
CA VAL A 40 -1.81 -6.40 4.56
C VAL A 40 -0.81 -5.69 3.65
N ILE A 41 -0.27 -4.57 4.12
CA ILE A 41 0.86 -3.86 3.50
C ILE A 41 2.09 -4.05 4.38
N LYS A 42 3.08 -4.79 3.89
CA LYS A 42 4.37 -4.98 4.56
C LYS A 42 5.36 -3.93 4.07
N VAL A 43 6.04 -3.27 5.00
CA VAL A 43 7.04 -2.24 4.70
C VAL A 43 8.37 -2.59 5.36
N ASN A 44 9.43 -2.67 4.56
CA ASN A 44 10.80 -2.76 5.01
C ASN A 44 11.49 -1.40 4.86
N LEU A 45 11.55 -0.64 5.97
CA LEU A 45 12.13 0.70 5.99
C LEU A 45 13.63 0.73 5.65
N SER A 46 14.38 -0.35 5.94
CA SER A 46 15.82 -0.40 5.63
C SER A 46 16.11 -0.57 4.14
N ARG A 47 15.09 -0.93 3.34
CA ARG A 47 15.19 -1.06 1.88
C ARG A 47 14.66 0.16 1.14
N LEU A 48 14.13 1.16 1.85
CA LEU A 48 13.65 2.38 1.21
C LEU A 48 14.84 3.17 0.63
N PRO A 49 14.75 3.60 -0.63
CA PRO A 49 15.72 4.53 -1.21
C PRO A 49 15.81 5.83 -0.39
N ALA A 50 17.02 6.40 -0.30
CA ALA A 50 17.27 7.60 0.50
C ALA A 50 16.49 8.85 0.04
N ASN A 51 15.98 8.87 -1.19
CA ASN A 51 15.14 9.95 -1.70
C ASN A 51 13.66 9.81 -1.30
N VAL A 52 13.26 8.76 -0.58
CA VAL A 52 11.92 8.61 -0.01
C VAL A 52 11.88 9.31 1.34
N GLU A 53 11.04 10.33 1.46
CA GLU A 53 10.88 11.08 2.72
C GLU A 53 9.50 10.87 3.34
N TYR A 54 8.48 10.63 2.52
CA TYR A 54 7.11 10.41 2.98
C TYR A 54 6.54 9.08 2.49
N LEU A 55 5.90 8.34 3.39
CA LEU A 55 5.00 7.23 3.07
C LEU A 55 3.58 7.65 3.45
N ALA A 56 2.67 7.59 2.49
CA ALA A 56 1.24 7.84 2.72
C ALA A 56 0.48 6.53 2.50
N PHE A 57 -0.40 6.20 3.43
CA PHE A 57 -1.30 5.06 3.34
C PHE A 57 -2.70 5.59 3.11
N THR A 58 -3.37 5.07 2.09
CA THR A 58 -4.75 5.43 1.74
C THR A 58 -5.59 4.18 1.73
N VAL A 59 -6.68 4.18 2.48
CA VAL A 59 -7.70 3.14 2.43
C VAL A 59 -8.85 3.65 1.56
N ASN A 60 -9.26 2.86 0.58
CA ASN A 60 -10.36 3.20 -0.32
C ASN A 60 -11.39 2.07 -0.33
N SER A 61 -12.68 2.40 -0.26
CA SER A 61 -13.75 1.43 -0.45
C SER A 61 -14.21 1.48 -1.91
N PHE A 62 -13.85 0.45 -2.69
CA PHE A 62 -14.08 0.39 -4.15
C PHE A 62 -15.49 -0.11 -4.52
N ARG A 63 -16.25 -0.62 -3.55
CA ARG A 63 -17.68 -0.92 -3.68
C ARG A 63 -18.40 0.03 -2.76
N GLY A 64 -19.44 0.71 -3.22
CA GLY A 64 -20.18 1.74 -2.47
C GLY A 64 -20.93 1.24 -1.23
N GLN A 65 -20.29 0.44 -0.38
CA GLN A 65 -20.78 0.09 0.95
C GLN A 65 -20.34 1.17 1.92
N SER A 66 -21.33 1.71 2.61
CA SER A 66 -21.17 2.60 3.75
C SER A 66 -20.29 1.94 4.79
N VAL A 67 -19.21 2.61 5.18
CA VAL A 67 -18.45 2.24 6.38
C VAL A 67 -19.40 2.43 7.56
N GLN A 68 -19.72 1.36 8.28
CA GLN A 68 -20.51 1.41 9.51
C GLN A 68 -19.59 1.58 10.72
#